data_AF-A0A9D6FJM8-F1
#
_entry.id   AF-A0A9D6FJM8-F1
#
_cell.length_a   1.000
_cell.length_b   1.000
_cell.length_c   1.000
_cell.angle_alpha   90.00
_cell.angle_beta   90.00
_cell.angle_gamma   90.00
#
_symmetry.space_group_name_H-M   'P 1'
#
loop_
_entity.id
_entity.type
_entity.pdbx_description
1 polymer ?
#
loop_
_entity_poly.entity_id
_entity_poly.type
_entity_poly.pdbx_seq_one_letter_code
_entity_poly.pdbx_strand_id
1 'polypeptide(L)'
;MCTVSGVNPGRHLLLCGHTDTVPLNASNPGAGFSAEIRHGSMFGRGTADMKGGIAAMVAALVALHETEALEAGAVSLAVVVDEEMESIGAEHLMRSGIVADGAIIGEPTDNRLTLGHKGLEWIEIELIGKAAHGSMPQAGINANVAAARFVQQVQDRLIPRLQSRSHPLLGAPTINFGTIRGGDQPSTVAAT
;
A
#
# COMPACT_ATOMS: atom_id res chain seq x y z
N MET A 1 12.85 10.86 -12.39
CA MET A 1 14.05 10.15 -11.93
C MET A 1 15.26 11.05 -12.11
N CYS A 2 16.21 11.03 -11.18
CA CYS A 2 17.48 11.74 -11.25
C CYS A 2 18.61 10.76 -10.87
N THR A 3 19.82 10.93 -11.42
CA THR A 3 20.95 10.02 -11.18
C THR A 3 22.24 10.80 -10.97
N VAL A 4 22.99 10.42 -9.94
CA VAL A 4 24.40 10.82 -9.75
C VAL A 4 25.27 9.61 -10.05
N SER A 5 26.23 9.76 -10.95
CA SER A 5 27.15 8.68 -11.37
C SER A 5 28.56 9.01 -10.94
N GLY A 6 29.30 7.98 -10.53
CA GLY A 6 30.74 8.08 -10.33
C GLY A 6 31.52 8.01 -11.64
N VAL A 7 32.82 8.25 -11.56
CA VAL A 7 33.72 8.24 -12.73
C VAL A 7 34.01 6.84 -13.24
N ASN A 8 33.94 5.82 -12.38
CA ASN A 8 34.17 4.42 -12.74
C ASN A 8 32.87 3.60 -12.80
N PRO A 9 32.83 2.51 -13.59
CA PRO A 9 31.74 1.54 -13.52
C PRO A 9 31.65 0.92 -12.13
N GLY A 10 30.43 0.60 -11.68
CA GLY A 10 30.20 0.02 -10.36
C GLY A 10 28.74 -0.30 -10.13
N ARG A 11 28.39 -0.59 -8.87
CA ARG A 11 27.02 -0.92 -8.49
C ARG A 11 26.10 0.29 -8.61
N HIS A 12 24.85 0.02 -8.97
CA HIS A 12 23.78 1.01 -9.04
C HIS A 12 22.81 0.83 -7.87
N LEU A 13 22.67 1.86 -7.04
CA LEU A 13 21.69 1.92 -5.95
C LEU A 13 20.49 2.78 -6.36
N LEU A 14 19.29 2.25 -6.20
CA LEU A 14 18.04 3.01 -6.39
C LEU A 14 17.50 3.48 -5.04
N LEU A 15 17.37 4.78 -4.85
CA LEU A 15 16.54 5.37 -3.80
C LEU A 15 15.14 5.56 -4.38
N CYS A 16 14.10 5.10 -3.67
CA CYS A 16 12.73 5.19 -4.13
C CYS A 16 11.80 5.70 -3.04
N GLY A 17 10.86 6.55 -3.42
CA GLY A 17 9.79 7.00 -2.53
C GLY A 17 8.55 7.46 -3.28
N HIS A 18 7.45 7.66 -2.57
CA HIS A 18 6.15 8.08 -3.14
C HIS A 18 5.71 9.47 -2.64
N THR A 19 4.93 10.16 -3.47
CA THR A 19 4.53 11.56 -3.22
C THR A 19 3.07 11.75 -2.86
N ASP A 20 2.25 10.77 -3.22
CA ASP A 20 0.88 10.65 -2.77
C ASP A 20 0.83 10.39 -1.26
N THR A 21 -0.37 10.51 -0.71
CA THR A 21 -0.63 10.30 0.71
C THR A 21 -2.08 9.90 0.87
N VAL A 22 -2.42 9.08 1.87
CA VAL A 22 -3.84 8.84 2.21
C VAL A 22 -4.63 10.12 2.53
N PRO A 23 -5.98 10.10 2.40
CA PRO A 23 -6.84 11.23 2.76
C PRO A 23 -6.58 11.77 4.18
N LEU A 24 -6.92 13.05 4.36
CA LEU A 24 -6.91 13.66 5.69
C LEU A 24 -7.91 12.95 6.60
N ASN A 25 -7.49 12.72 7.84
CA ASN A 25 -8.40 12.19 8.84
C ASN A 25 -9.39 13.29 9.24
N ALA A 26 -10.67 13.12 8.90
CA ALA A 26 -11.72 14.07 9.23
C ALA A 26 -11.87 14.33 10.74
N SER A 27 -11.46 13.38 11.60
CA SER A 27 -11.51 13.55 13.06
C SER A 27 -10.30 14.28 13.66
N ASN A 28 -9.27 14.60 12.85
CA ASN A 28 -8.12 15.40 13.29
C ASN A 28 -7.74 16.47 12.24
N PRO A 29 -8.44 17.63 12.23
CA PRO A 29 -8.21 18.70 11.27
C PRO A 29 -6.81 19.34 11.35
N GLY A 30 -6.12 19.18 12.49
CA GLY A 30 -4.77 19.70 12.69
C GLY A 30 -3.68 18.95 11.92
N ALA A 31 -3.99 17.75 11.38
CA ALA A 31 -3.10 16.96 10.54
C ALA A 31 -3.17 17.37 9.05
N GLY A 32 -3.40 18.64 8.77
CA GLY A 32 -3.47 19.19 7.41
C GLY A 32 -2.11 19.24 6.70
N PHE A 33 -1.99 20.10 5.70
CA PHE A 33 -0.78 20.24 4.88
C PHE A 33 0.13 21.40 5.34
N SER A 34 0.00 21.88 6.58
CA SER A 34 0.70 23.08 7.06
C SER A 34 2.21 22.88 7.27
N ALA A 35 2.67 21.63 7.47
CA ALA A 35 4.06 21.29 7.78
C ALA A 35 4.61 22.07 9.00
N GLU A 36 3.76 22.31 10.00
CA GLU A 36 4.11 23.11 11.18
C GLU A 36 5.14 22.39 12.05
N ILE A 37 6.16 23.11 12.52
CA ILE A 37 7.16 22.56 13.43
C ILE A 37 6.77 22.88 14.88
N ARG A 38 6.55 21.85 15.70
CA ARG A 38 6.28 21.97 17.14
C ARG A 38 7.20 21.03 17.90
N HIS A 39 7.86 21.53 18.94
CA HIS A 39 8.75 20.72 19.80
C HIS A 39 9.78 19.89 19.00
N GLY A 40 10.34 20.46 17.93
CA GLY A 40 11.33 19.80 17.08
C GLY A 40 10.78 18.75 16.11
N SER A 41 9.45 18.56 16.06
CA SER A 41 8.79 17.65 15.12
C SER A 41 7.98 18.42 14.08
N MET A 42 7.96 17.94 12.84
CA MET A 42 7.17 18.53 11.75
C MET A 42 5.83 17.79 11.58
N PHE A 43 4.74 18.55 11.70
CA PHE A 43 3.38 18.06 11.64
C PHE A 43 2.72 18.40 10.30
N GLY A 44 2.36 17.37 9.55
CA GLY A 44 1.55 17.52 8.35
C GLY A 44 1.33 16.17 7.67
N ARG A 45 0.26 16.04 6.90
CA ARG A 45 0.04 14.85 6.07
C ARG A 45 1.21 14.69 5.09
N GLY A 46 1.83 13.51 5.13
CA GLY A 46 2.96 13.18 4.28
C GLY A 46 4.34 13.39 4.93
N THR A 47 4.43 14.07 6.07
CA THR A 47 5.75 14.43 6.64
C THR A 47 6.54 13.20 7.09
N ALA A 48 5.88 12.23 7.73
CA ALA A 48 6.47 10.93 8.06
C ALA A 48 6.40 9.94 6.87
N ASP A 49 5.23 9.83 6.25
CA ASP A 49 4.92 8.84 5.20
C ASP A 49 4.58 9.52 3.85
N MET A 50 5.51 9.62 2.91
CA MET A 50 6.95 9.38 3.10
C MET A 50 7.83 10.53 2.59
N LYS A 51 7.29 11.75 2.58
CA LYS A 51 7.99 12.94 2.04
C LYS A 51 9.24 13.30 2.84
N GLY A 52 9.28 13.01 4.14
CA GLY A 52 10.49 13.13 4.95
C GLY A 52 11.63 12.24 4.45
N GLY A 53 11.30 10.99 4.08
CA GLY A 53 12.24 10.06 3.44
C GLY A 53 12.73 10.57 2.09
N ILE A 54 11.83 11.08 1.24
CA ILE A 54 12.21 11.71 -0.03
C ILE A 54 13.16 12.88 0.20
N ALA A 55 12.85 13.78 1.15
CA ALA A 55 13.70 14.93 1.43
C ALA A 55 15.12 14.49 1.86
N ALA A 56 15.23 13.46 2.69
CA ALA A 56 16.53 12.89 3.09
C ALA A 56 17.30 12.30 1.88
N MET A 57 16.62 11.59 0.98
CA MET A 57 17.22 11.03 -0.24
C MET A 57 17.69 12.14 -1.20
N VAL A 58 16.90 13.19 -1.38
CA VAL A 58 17.29 14.35 -2.19
C VAL A 58 18.53 15.01 -1.61
N ALA A 59 18.57 15.24 -0.29
CA ALA A 59 19.74 15.81 0.37
C ALA A 59 20.98 14.93 0.19
N ALA A 60 20.84 13.60 0.25
CA ALA A 60 21.93 12.67 -0.01
C ALA A 60 22.46 12.77 -1.46
N LEU A 61 21.57 12.86 -2.46
CA LEU A 61 21.97 13.05 -3.86
C LEU A 61 22.69 14.39 -4.08
N VAL A 62 22.19 15.47 -3.48
CA VAL A 62 22.83 16.80 -3.55
C VAL A 62 24.23 16.73 -2.94
N ALA A 63 24.37 16.16 -1.74
CA ALA A 63 25.67 16.02 -1.08
C ALA A 63 26.64 15.17 -1.91
N LEU A 64 26.19 14.05 -2.49
CA LEU A 64 27.02 13.21 -3.38
C LEU A 64 27.49 13.97 -4.62
N HIS A 65 26.61 14.80 -5.20
CA HIS A 65 26.95 15.61 -6.37
C HIS A 65 27.95 16.73 -6.02
N GLU A 66 27.70 17.50 -4.96
CA GLU A 66 28.52 18.64 -4.57
C GLU A 66 29.92 18.24 -4.08
N THR A 67 30.03 17.08 -3.44
CA THR A 67 31.31 16.58 -2.90
C THR A 67 32.09 15.72 -3.88
N GLU A 68 31.46 15.34 -5.00
CA GLU A 68 32.00 14.37 -5.97
C GLU A 68 32.47 13.06 -5.31
N ALA A 69 31.87 12.68 -4.17
CA ALA A 69 32.35 11.59 -3.33
C ALA A 69 32.12 10.18 -3.91
N LEU A 70 31.33 10.06 -4.98
CA LEU A 70 31.03 8.78 -5.62
C LEU A 70 32.11 8.43 -6.66
N GLU A 71 33.07 7.58 -6.29
CA GLU A 71 34.16 7.19 -7.20
C GLU A 71 33.74 6.17 -8.28
N ALA A 72 32.74 5.33 -7.99
CA ALA A 72 32.28 4.27 -8.88
C ALA A 72 30.79 3.98 -8.74
N GLY A 73 30.14 3.56 -9.83
CA GLY A 73 28.73 3.17 -9.85
C GLY A 73 27.78 4.35 -9.99
N ALA A 74 26.55 4.18 -9.53
CA ALA A 74 25.52 5.22 -9.63
C ALA A 74 24.54 5.16 -8.45
N VAL A 75 23.95 6.30 -8.12
CA VAL A 75 22.81 6.42 -7.21
C VAL A 75 21.70 7.17 -7.92
N SER A 76 20.56 6.51 -8.11
CA SER A 76 19.37 7.12 -8.71
C SER A 76 18.30 7.39 -7.65
N LEU A 77 17.54 8.46 -7.83
CA LEU A 77 16.31 8.72 -7.10
C LEU A 77 15.11 8.58 -8.06
N ALA A 78 14.21 7.65 -7.73
CA ALA A 78 12.88 7.57 -8.31
C ALA A 78 11.85 8.05 -7.30
N VAL A 79 11.02 8.99 -7.72
CA VAL A 79 9.88 9.45 -6.95
C VAL A 79 8.64 9.06 -7.72
N VAL A 80 7.85 8.15 -7.16
CA VAL A 80 6.68 7.56 -7.79
C VAL A 80 5.39 8.18 -7.22
N VAL A 81 4.27 7.81 -7.85
CA VAL A 81 2.93 8.22 -7.48
C VAL A 81 2.08 6.97 -7.27
N ASP A 82 1.00 7.16 -6.53
CA ASP A 82 -0.08 6.19 -6.32
C ASP A 82 0.32 4.96 -5.51
N GLU A 83 1.36 5.04 -4.67
CA GLU A 83 1.76 3.92 -3.81
C GLU A 83 0.64 3.52 -2.84
N GLU A 84 -0.08 4.50 -2.31
CA GLU A 84 -1.14 4.33 -1.31
C GLU A 84 -2.43 3.69 -1.87
N MET A 85 -2.43 3.39 -3.18
CA MET A 85 -3.54 2.78 -3.92
C MET A 85 -3.04 1.60 -4.77
N GLU A 86 -2.95 1.76 -6.10
CA GLU A 86 -2.64 0.66 -7.03
C GLU A 86 -1.15 0.54 -7.34
N SER A 87 -0.32 1.45 -6.84
CA SER A 87 1.12 1.52 -7.08
C SER A 87 1.49 1.65 -8.57
N ILE A 88 0.66 2.33 -9.37
CA ILE A 88 0.88 2.44 -10.84
C ILE A 88 2.23 3.10 -11.20
N GLY A 89 2.72 4.02 -10.36
CA GLY A 89 4.01 4.66 -10.57
C GLY A 89 5.20 3.71 -10.37
N ALA A 90 5.13 2.83 -9.36
CA ALA A 90 6.13 1.81 -9.14
C ALA A 90 6.10 0.74 -10.24
N GLU A 91 4.91 0.32 -10.68
CA GLU A 91 4.76 -0.58 -11.82
C GLU A 91 5.36 0.00 -13.10
N HIS A 92 5.05 1.27 -13.39
CA HIS A 92 5.61 1.95 -14.56
C HIS A 92 7.14 2.02 -14.48
N LEU A 93 7.69 2.36 -13.31
CA LEU A 93 9.14 2.37 -13.08
C LEU A 93 9.75 1.00 -13.38
N MET A 94 9.11 -0.09 -12.95
CA MET A 94 9.62 -1.44 -13.22
C MET A 94 9.54 -1.83 -14.70
N ARG A 95 8.48 -1.42 -15.39
CA ARG A 95 8.32 -1.65 -16.85
C ARG A 95 9.23 -0.78 -17.70
N SER A 96 9.80 0.30 -17.15
CA SER A 96 10.73 1.18 -17.88
C SER A 96 12.06 0.52 -18.25
N GLY A 97 12.38 -0.65 -17.66
CA GLY A 97 13.63 -1.37 -17.89
C GLY A 97 14.78 -0.92 -17.01
N ILE A 98 14.50 -0.17 -15.92
CA ILE A 98 15.52 0.18 -14.93
C ILE A 98 16.13 -1.09 -14.31
N VAL A 99 17.47 -1.10 -14.21
CA VAL A 99 18.23 -2.17 -13.54
C VAL A 99 19.08 -1.52 -12.46
N ALA A 100 18.92 -1.98 -11.22
CA ALA A 100 19.72 -1.57 -10.08
C ALA A 100 20.17 -2.81 -9.30
N ASP A 101 21.34 -2.74 -8.66
CA ASP A 101 21.89 -3.81 -7.83
C ASP A 101 21.23 -3.87 -6.45
N GLY A 102 20.56 -2.79 -6.05
CA GLY A 102 19.78 -2.71 -4.82
C GLY A 102 18.86 -1.49 -4.81
N ALA A 103 17.87 -1.52 -3.93
CA ALA A 103 16.97 -0.40 -3.72
C ALA A 103 16.78 -0.10 -2.22
N ILE A 104 16.62 1.18 -1.88
CA ILE A 104 16.21 1.66 -0.56
C ILE A 104 14.90 2.41 -0.73
N ILE A 105 13.86 1.94 -0.04
CA ILE A 105 12.56 2.62 0.04
C ILE A 105 12.53 3.45 1.31
N GLY A 106 12.14 4.71 1.22
CA GLY A 106 12.26 5.69 2.30
C GLY A 106 11.14 5.69 3.33
N GLU A 107 10.45 4.56 3.49
CA GLU A 107 9.30 4.42 4.39
C GLU A 107 9.66 4.68 5.86
N PRO A 108 8.71 5.18 6.68
CA PRO A 108 8.95 5.50 8.09
C PRO A 108 9.03 4.23 8.92
N THR A 109 10.23 3.67 8.99
CA THR A 109 10.55 2.41 9.69
C THR A 109 11.24 2.63 11.04
N ASP A 110 11.12 3.83 11.62
CA ASP A 110 11.89 4.27 12.79
C ASP A 110 13.42 4.10 12.62
N ASN A 111 13.93 4.33 11.40
CA ASN A 111 15.32 4.08 11.02
C ASN A 111 15.78 2.63 11.23
N ARG A 112 14.85 1.67 11.17
CA ARG A 112 15.15 0.24 11.26
C ARG A 112 15.13 -0.36 9.86
N LEU A 113 16.06 -1.27 9.59
CA LEU A 113 16.08 -1.98 8.32
C LEU A 113 14.89 -2.96 8.24
N THR A 114 13.96 -2.68 7.35
CA THR A 114 12.85 -3.58 7.00
C THR A 114 13.19 -4.30 5.69
N LEU A 115 13.32 -5.63 5.75
CA LEU A 115 13.78 -6.45 4.61
C LEU A 115 12.63 -6.95 3.71
N GLY A 116 11.39 -6.58 4.03
CA GLY A 116 10.22 -6.92 3.23
C GLY A 116 8.93 -6.53 3.93
N HIS A 117 7.83 -6.60 3.18
CA HIS A 117 6.47 -6.37 3.63
C HIS A 117 5.56 -7.45 3.03
N LYS A 118 4.37 -7.64 3.61
CA LYS A 118 3.38 -8.55 3.01
C LYS A 118 2.83 -7.90 1.74
N GLY A 119 2.57 -8.70 0.72
CA GLY A 119 1.74 -8.27 -0.39
C GLY A 119 0.32 -7.94 0.08
N LEU A 120 -0.37 -7.11 -0.69
CA LEU A 120 -1.74 -6.67 -0.47
C LEU A 120 -2.56 -6.98 -1.73
N GLU A 121 -3.78 -7.45 -1.54
CA GLU A 121 -4.75 -7.62 -2.63
C GLU A 121 -6.14 -7.24 -2.13
N TRP A 122 -6.88 -6.48 -2.93
CA TRP A 122 -8.29 -6.20 -2.70
C TRP A 122 -9.15 -7.13 -3.55
N ILE A 123 -10.03 -7.89 -2.90
CA ILE A 123 -10.90 -8.85 -3.57
C ILE A 123 -12.34 -8.40 -3.40
N GLU A 124 -13.00 -8.09 -4.51
CA GLU A 124 -14.45 -7.86 -4.55
C GLU A 124 -15.16 -9.16 -4.94
N ILE A 125 -16.25 -9.48 -4.22
CA ILE A 125 -17.04 -10.68 -4.46
C ILE A 125 -18.51 -10.27 -4.53
N GLU A 126 -19.09 -10.42 -5.71
CA GLU A 126 -20.51 -10.19 -5.94
C GLU A 126 -21.26 -11.52 -5.90
N LEU A 127 -22.32 -11.60 -5.07
CA LEU A 127 -23.18 -12.77 -4.95
C LEU A 127 -24.56 -12.46 -5.48
N ILE A 128 -24.90 -13.04 -6.63
CA ILE A 128 -26.15 -12.77 -7.31
C ILE A 128 -27.19 -13.84 -6.94
N GLY A 129 -28.28 -13.38 -6.34
CA GLY A 129 -29.46 -14.14 -5.99
C GLY A 129 -30.63 -13.90 -6.93
N LYS A 130 -31.85 -14.02 -6.40
CA LYS A 130 -33.10 -13.79 -7.12
C LYS A 130 -34.12 -13.16 -6.18
N ALA A 131 -34.61 -11.98 -6.55
CA ALA A 131 -35.63 -11.28 -5.79
C ALA A 131 -36.95 -12.07 -5.76
N ALA A 132 -37.63 -11.96 -4.62
CA ALA A 132 -38.99 -12.45 -4.42
C ALA A 132 -39.65 -11.65 -3.29
N HIS A 133 -40.97 -11.69 -3.22
CA HIS A 133 -41.70 -11.11 -2.09
C HIS A 133 -41.29 -11.82 -0.79
N GLY A 134 -41.07 -11.07 0.30
CA GLY A 134 -40.58 -11.61 1.57
C GLY A 134 -41.49 -12.69 2.20
N SER A 135 -42.78 -12.72 1.85
CA SER A 135 -43.72 -13.78 2.26
C SER A 135 -43.64 -15.06 1.42
N MET A 136 -42.90 -15.05 0.30
CA MET A 136 -42.70 -16.18 -0.59
C MET A 136 -41.21 -16.43 -0.86
N PRO A 137 -40.36 -16.59 0.18
CA PRO A 137 -38.92 -16.64 0.02
C PRO A 137 -38.44 -17.80 -0.87
N GLN A 138 -39.19 -18.89 -0.93
CA GLN A 138 -38.93 -20.06 -1.79
C GLN A 138 -38.95 -19.73 -3.29
N ALA A 139 -39.56 -18.62 -3.71
CA ALA A 139 -39.56 -18.18 -5.10
C ALA A 139 -38.25 -17.44 -5.49
N GLY A 140 -37.43 -17.07 -4.50
CA GLY A 140 -36.19 -16.32 -4.64
C GLY A 140 -34.95 -17.09 -4.18
N ILE A 141 -33.80 -16.44 -4.29
CA ILE A 141 -32.50 -16.92 -3.81
C ILE A 141 -31.88 -15.75 -3.07
N ASN A 142 -31.64 -15.89 -1.77
CA ASN A 142 -31.20 -14.78 -0.92
C ASN A 142 -29.68 -14.60 -0.97
N ALA A 143 -29.22 -13.52 -1.61
CA ALA A 143 -27.80 -13.17 -1.74
C ALA A 143 -27.14 -12.94 -0.37
N ASN A 144 -27.82 -12.26 0.57
CA ASN A 144 -27.30 -12.03 1.92
C ASN A 144 -27.05 -13.34 2.69
N VAL A 145 -27.90 -14.35 2.52
CA VAL A 145 -27.67 -15.68 3.12
C VAL A 145 -26.46 -16.36 2.50
N ALA A 146 -26.29 -16.25 1.18
CA ALA A 146 -25.10 -16.76 0.50
C ALA A 146 -23.82 -16.04 0.98
N ALA A 147 -23.87 -14.72 1.15
CA ALA A 147 -22.75 -13.91 1.66
C ALA A 147 -22.35 -14.33 3.07
N ALA A 148 -23.31 -14.49 3.98
CA ALA A 148 -23.05 -14.96 5.34
C ALA A 148 -22.36 -16.34 5.33
N ARG A 149 -22.82 -17.27 4.49
CA ARG A 149 -22.20 -18.60 4.35
C ARG A 149 -20.81 -18.53 3.74
N PHE A 150 -20.59 -17.67 2.75
CA PHE A 150 -19.29 -17.46 2.14
C PHE A 150 -18.27 -16.96 3.17
N VAL A 151 -18.63 -15.92 3.94
CA VAL A 151 -17.79 -15.37 5.02
C VAL A 151 -17.44 -16.45 6.04
N GLN A 152 -18.42 -17.26 6.47
CA GLN A 152 -18.17 -18.39 7.38
C GLN A 152 -17.19 -19.40 6.78
N GLN A 153 -17.35 -19.79 5.51
CA GLN A 153 -16.42 -20.72 4.86
C GLN A 153 -15.00 -20.14 4.77
N VAL A 154 -14.85 -18.84 4.51
CA VAL A 154 -13.54 -18.19 4.50
C VAL A 154 -12.93 -18.22 5.91
N GLN A 155 -13.68 -17.88 6.94
CA GLN A 155 -13.21 -17.91 8.33
C GLN A 155 -12.84 -19.32 8.79
N ASP A 156 -13.68 -20.31 8.53
CA ASP A 156 -13.52 -21.65 9.10
C ASP A 156 -12.54 -22.53 8.29
N ARG A 157 -12.32 -22.20 7.01
CA ARG A 157 -11.52 -23.05 6.11
C ARG A 157 -10.34 -22.33 5.49
N LEU A 158 -10.56 -21.17 4.88
CA LEU A 158 -9.50 -20.50 4.12
C LEU A 158 -8.48 -19.84 5.05
N ILE A 159 -8.92 -19.08 6.05
CA ILE A 159 -8.03 -18.40 6.99
C ILE A 159 -7.11 -19.39 7.72
N PRO A 160 -7.61 -20.50 8.32
CA PRO A 160 -6.75 -21.50 8.96
C PRO A 160 -5.73 -22.12 7.99
N ARG A 161 -6.15 -22.40 6.75
CA ARG A 161 -5.24 -22.91 5.71
C ARG A 161 -4.14 -21.90 5.39
N LEU A 162 -4.47 -20.61 5.28
CA LEU A 162 -3.47 -19.57 5.02
C LEU A 162 -2.54 -19.37 6.21
N GLN A 163 -3.07 -19.40 7.43
CA GLN A 163 -2.29 -19.27 8.67
C GLN A 163 -1.34 -20.45 8.91
N SER A 164 -1.56 -21.60 8.26
CA SER A 164 -0.59 -22.69 8.26
C SER A 164 0.70 -22.38 7.49
N ARG A 165 0.69 -21.30 6.68
CA ARG A 165 1.86 -20.78 5.97
C ARG A 165 2.43 -19.62 6.78
N SER A 166 3.75 -19.59 6.95
CA SER A 166 4.44 -18.50 7.62
C SER A 166 5.75 -18.16 6.92
N HIS A 167 5.98 -16.88 6.68
CA HIS A 167 7.26 -16.38 6.20
C HIS A 167 8.16 -16.04 7.40
N PRO A 168 9.46 -16.39 7.40
CA PRO A 168 10.35 -16.16 8.55
C PRO A 168 10.40 -14.71 9.04
N LEU A 169 10.25 -13.75 8.14
CA LEU A 169 10.28 -12.31 8.47
C LEU A 169 8.89 -11.67 8.62
N LEU A 170 7.88 -12.19 7.93
CA LEU A 170 6.58 -11.51 7.77
C LEU A 170 5.44 -12.22 8.51
N GLY A 171 5.69 -13.44 9.00
CA GLY A 171 4.67 -14.26 9.65
C GLY A 171 3.62 -14.76 8.67
N ALA A 172 2.42 -15.01 9.20
CA ALA A 172 1.30 -15.56 8.46
C ALA A 172 0.51 -14.50 7.65
N PRO A 173 -0.10 -14.87 6.51
CA PRO A 173 -1.06 -14.04 5.81
C PRO A 173 -2.27 -13.69 6.67
N THR A 174 -2.93 -12.58 6.34
CA THR A 174 -4.13 -12.08 7.03
C THR A 174 -5.23 -11.80 6.01
N ILE A 175 -6.49 -12.02 6.38
CA ILE A 175 -7.67 -11.63 5.60
C ILE A 175 -8.52 -10.71 6.48
N ASN A 176 -9.02 -9.62 5.91
CA ASN A 176 -9.96 -8.72 6.56
C ASN A 176 -11.20 -8.55 5.69
N PHE A 177 -12.39 -8.65 6.30
CA PHE A 177 -13.65 -8.31 5.62
C PHE A 177 -13.95 -6.83 5.87
N GLY A 178 -13.39 -5.97 5.02
CA GLY A 178 -13.51 -4.51 5.19
C GLY A 178 -14.92 -3.97 4.98
N THR A 179 -15.72 -4.61 4.11
CA THR A 179 -17.07 -4.17 3.75
C THR A 179 -18.00 -5.35 3.46
N ILE A 180 -19.29 -5.17 3.72
CA ILE A 180 -20.38 -6.04 3.27
C ILE A 180 -21.61 -5.18 3.00
N ARG A 181 -22.26 -5.38 1.85
CA ARG A 181 -23.48 -4.67 1.43
C ARG A 181 -24.38 -5.65 0.67
N GLY A 182 -25.69 -5.51 0.84
CA GLY A 182 -26.68 -6.33 0.12
C GLY A 182 -28.12 -6.11 0.60
N GLY A 183 -29.07 -6.31 -0.30
CA GLY A 183 -30.50 -6.05 -0.13
C GLY A 183 -30.90 -4.59 -0.30
N ASP A 184 -32.08 -4.37 -0.88
CA ASP A 184 -32.62 -3.03 -1.17
C ASP A 184 -33.66 -2.56 -0.14
N GLN A 185 -34.46 -3.49 0.41
CA GLN A 185 -35.52 -3.18 1.37
C GLN A 185 -35.90 -4.41 2.24
N PRO A 186 -36.56 -4.23 3.40
CA PRO A 186 -36.85 -5.33 4.32
C PRO A 186 -37.81 -6.40 3.80
N SER A 187 -38.73 -6.05 2.89
CA SER A 187 -39.83 -6.93 2.46
C SER A 187 -39.55 -7.70 1.16
N THR A 188 -38.31 -7.71 0.69
CA THR A 188 -37.88 -8.41 -0.53
C THR A 188 -36.72 -9.35 -0.21
N VAL A 189 -36.71 -10.54 -0.82
CA VAL A 189 -35.53 -11.41 -0.82
C VAL A 189 -34.39 -10.68 -1.54
N ALA A 190 -33.27 -10.42 -0.86
CA ALA A 190 -32.12 -9.73 -1.44
C ALA A 190 -31.58 -10.48 -2.67
N ALA A 191 -31.53 -9.79 -3.81
CA ALA A 191 -30.97 -10.33 -5.06
C ALA A 191 -29.47 -10.04 -5.21
N THR A 192 -28.95 -9.08 -4.46
CA THR A 192 -27.53 -8.72 -4.33
C THR A 192 -27.24 -8.40 -2.87
#